data_AF-A0A511NBF4-F1
#
_entry.id   AF-A0A511NBF4-F1
#
_cell.length_a   1.000
_cell.length_b   1.000
_cell.length_c   1.000
_cell.angle_alpha   90.00
_cell.angle_beta   90.00
_cell.angle_gamma   90.00
#
_symmetry.space_group_name_H-M   'P 1'
#
loop_
_entity.id
_entity.type
_entity.pdbx_description
1 polymer ?
#
loop_
_entity_poly.entity_id
_entity_poly.type
_entity_poly.pdbx_seq_one_letter_code
_entity_poly.pdbx_strand_id
1 'polypeptide(L)'
;MTFGTSFMQLPELSLRDQVRRYEWTLQNALWAREHHNHSSMRLYASLQAMCPETAREAARIFRNNNKGFDGIGVGGLVPRLRDRAALVSILEPVLKEANGVPVHAFGLGTPDLVGLLRDLGWPAGTAAPTCSGLRSVRTGRVAGCSAA
;
A
#
# COMPACT_ATOMS: atom_id res chain seq x y z
N MET A 1 -0.10 9.14 10.54
CA MET A 1 0.42 8.78 9.22
C MET A 1 -0.72 8.97 8.24
N THR A 2 -0.52 9.75 7.20
CA THR A 2 -1.54 9.99 6.16
C THR A 2 -1.00 9.50 4.83
N PHE A 3 -1.86 8.84 4.06
CA PHE A 3 -1.53 8.39 2.71
C PHE A 3 -2.21 9.30 1.68
N GLY A 4 -1.52 9.56 0.56
CA GLY A 4 -2.13 10.23 -0.59
C GLY A 4 -3.34 9.46 -1.13
N THR A 5 -4.28 10.18 -1.75
CA THR A 5 -5.50 9.60 -2.34
C THR A 5 -5.16 8.80 -3.59
N SER A 6 -5.07 7.47 -3.45
CA SER A 6 -4.90 6.55 -4.56
C SER A 6 -6.23 6.02 -5.09
N PHE A 7 -6.35 5.85 -6.41
CA PHE A 7 -7.49 5.15 -6.99
C PHE A 7 -7.26 3.64 -6.93
N MET A 8 -8.23 2.87 -6.43
CA MET A 8 -8.10 1.40 -6.42
C MET A 8 -8.03 0.86 -7.85
N GLN A 9 -7.11 -0.07 -8.07
CA GLN A 9 -7.03 -0.86 -9.31
C GLN A 9 -7.91 -2.09 -9.16
N LEU A 10 -8.86 -2.24 -10.08
CA LEU A 10 -9.78 -3.37 -10.13
C LEU A 10 -9.36 -4.27 -11.31
N PRO A 11 -9.24 -5.60 -11.11
CA PRO A 11 -8.78 -6.54 -12.15
C PRO A 11 -9.63 -6.51 -13.44
N GLU A 12 -10.92 -6.23 -13.31
CA GLU A 12 -11.90 -6.22 -14.39
C GLU A 12 -11.88 -4.96 -15.28
N LEU A 13 -11.06 -3.96 -14.95
CA LEU A 13 -10.98 -2.72 -15.74
C LEU A 13 -10.23 -2.92 -17.05
N SER A 14 -10.60 -2.12 -18.06
CA SER A 14 -9.82 -2.03 -19.30
C SER A 14 -8.40 -1.55 -19.00
N LEU A 15 -7.42 -1.98 -19.81
CA LEU A 15 -6.03 -1.51 -19.68
C LEU A 15 -5.96 0.03 -19.70
N ARG A 16 -6.78 0.67 -20.53
CA ARG A 16 -6.87 2.14 -20.61
C ARG A 16 -7.27 2.76 -19.27
N ASP A 17 -8.27 2.19 -18.59
CA ASP A 17 -8.73 2.71 -17.29
C ASP A 17 -7.73 2.41 -16.18
N GLN A 18 -7.06 1.25 -16.23
CA GLN A 18 -5.99 0.91 -15.30
C GLN A 18 -4.83 1.91 -15.39
N VAL A 19 -4.36 2.20 -16.62
CA VAL A 19 -3.32 3.21 -16.88
C VAL A 19 -3.75 4.59 -16.40
N ARG A 20 -4.97 5.02 -16.75
CA ARG A 20 -5.50 6.33 -16.30
C ARG A 20 -5.54 6.45 -14.77
N ARG A 21 -6.00 5.42 -14.08
CA ARG A 21 -6.05 5.40 -12.60
C ARG A 21 -4.67 5.41 -11.97
N TYR A 22 -3.70 4.75 -12.61
CA TYR A 22 -2.30 4.77 -12.19
C TYR A 22 -1.72 6.19 -12.30
N GLU A 23 -1.88 6.84 -13.46
CA GLU A 23 -1.45 8.22 -13.69
C GLU A 23 -2.08 9.19 -12.68
N TRP A 24 -3.39 9.09 -12.45
CA TRP A 24 -4.07 9.92 -11.45
C TRP A 24 -3.59 9.66 -10.02
N THR A 25 -3.24 8.41 -9.70
CA THR A 25 -2.67 8.08 -8.38
C THR A 25 -1.33 8.79 -8.17
N LEU A 26 -0.46 8.80 -9.19
CA LEU A 26 0.81 9.52 -9.13
C LEU A 26 0.58 11.04 -9.00
N GLN A 27 -0.30 11.60 -9.83
CA GLN A 27 -0.62 13.03 -9.80
C GLN A 27 -1.20 13.46 -8.46
N ASN A 28 -2.11 12.68 -7.88
CA ASN A 28 -2.68 12.96 -6.56
C ASN A 28 -1.62 12.93 -5.46
N ALA A 29 -0.72 11.95 -5.48
CA ALA A 29 0.35 11.85 -4.49
C ALA A 29 1.29 13.08 -4.58
N LEU A 30 1.70 13.46 -5.79
CA LEU A 30 2.54 14.63 -6.02
C LEU A 30 1.83 15.92 -5.61
N TRP A 31 0.55 16.09 -5.98
CA TRP A 31 -0.25 17.23 -5.58
C TRP A 31 -0.38 17.32 -4.05
N ALA A 32 -0.67 16.19 -3.39
CA ALA A 32 -0.78 16.12 -1.93
C ALA A 32 0.53 16.51 -1.25
N ARG A 33 1.69 16.17 -1.85
CA ARG A 33 3.00 16.59 -1.35
C ARG A 33 3.22 18.08 -1.48
N GLU A 34 2.85 18.66 -2.63
CA GLU A 34 2.98 20.10 -2.86
C GLU A 34 2.15 20.93 -1.88
N HIS A 35 0.99 20.41 -1.47
CA HIS A 35 0.03 21.08 -0.59
C HIS A 35 0.06 20.55 0.86
N HIS A 36 1.14 19.85 1.23
CA HIS A 36 1.29 19.30 2.56
C HIS A 36 1.66 20.40 3.57
N ASN A 37 0.65 20.97 4.21
CA ASN A 37 0.81 22.12 5.12
C ASN A 37 1.02 21.74 6.60
N HIS A 38 0.89 20.45 6.95
CA HIS A 38 1.00 19.98 8.33
C HIS A 38 2.31 19.23 8.56
N SER A 39 3.39 19.96 8.84
CA SER A 39 4.73 19.38 9.07
C SER A 39 4.81 18.38 10.24
N SER A 40 3.88 18.42 11.19
CA SER A 40 3.79 17.46 12.29
C SER A 40 3.24 16.09 11.88
N MET A 41 2.65 15.96 10.70
CA MET A 41 2.11 14.71 10.18
C MET A 41 3.01 14.13 9.10
N ARG A 42 3.35 12.85 9.22
CA ARG A 42 4.07 12.12 8.17
C ARG A 42 3.16 11.84 6.98
N LEU A 43 3.64 12.19 5.78
CA LEU A 43 2.95 11.98 4.51
C LEU A 43 3.62 10.86 3.71
N TYR A 44 2.84 9.81 3.45
CA TYR A 44 3.27 8.67 2.66
C TYR A 44 2.63 8.71 1.27
N ALA A 45 3.42 8.41 0.25
CA ALA A 45 2.90 8.25 -1.11
C ALA A 45 2.36 6.83 -1.28
N SER A 46 1.08 6.69 -1.64
CA SER A 46 0.48 5.38 -1.93
C SER A 46 0.52 5.11 -3.43
N LEU A 47 1.07 3.97 -3.85
CA LEU A 47 1.00 3.46 -5.22
C LEU A 47 0.13 2.21 -5.30
N GLN A 48 -0.42 1.95 -6.48
CA GLN A 48 -1.09 0.68 -6.79
C GLN A 48 -0.17 -0.13 -7.69
N ALA A 49 0.38 -1.23 -7.17
CA ALA A 49 1.33 -2.04 -7.89
C ALA A 49 0.60 -3.03 -8.82
N MET A 50 0.52 -2.70 -10.10
CA MET A 50 -0.10 -3.56 -11.11
C MET A 50 0.88 -4.63 -11.60
N CYS A 51 2.14 -4.23 -11.78
CA CYS A 51 3.24 -5.06 -12.25
C CYS A 51 4.58 -4.53 -11.69
N PRO A 52 5.67 -5.31 -11.77
CA PRO A 52 6.99 -4.89 -11.31
C PRO A 52 7.47 -3.56 -11.89
N GLU A 53 7.17 -3.30 -13.16
CA GLU A 53 7.62 -2.11 -13.90
C GLU A 53 6.96 -0.84 -13.36
N THR A 54 5.63 -0.86 -13.20
CA THR A 54 4.87 0.27 -12.65
C THR A 54 5.16 0.50 -11.17
N ALA A 55 5.39 -0.57 -10.41
CA ALA A 55 5.79 -0.47 -9.01
C ALA A 55 7.16 0.22 -8.86
N ARG A 56 8.14 -0.19 -9.68
CA ARG A 56 9.47 0.44 -9.75
C ARG A 56 9.37 1.91 -10.13
N GLU A 57 8.65 2.21 -11.21
CA GLU A 57 8.51 3.57 -11.72
C GLU A 57 7.92 4.51 -10.66
N ALA A 58 6.80 4.11 -10.03
CA ALA A 58 6.15 4.90 -9.00
C ALA A 58 7.06 5.13 -7.79
N ALA A 59 7.76 4.09 -7.32
CA ALA A 59 8.71 4.22 -6.21
C ALA A 59 9.84 5.20 -6.53
N ARG A 60 10.39 5.13 -7.75
CA ARG A 60 11.43 6.05 -8.23
C ARG A 60 10.92 7.49 -8.32
N ILE A 61 9.71 7.71 -8.83
CA ILE A 61 9.08 9.04 -8.90
C ILE A 61 8.92 9.63 -7.49
N PHE A 62 8.41 8.85 -6.55
CA PHE A 62 8.21 9.32 -5.17
C PHE A 62 9.54 9.60 -4.46
N ARG A 63 10.55 8.76 -4.69
CA ARG A 63 11.90 8.96 -4.13
C ARG A 63 12.55 10.24 -4.65
N ASN A 64 12.44 10.49 -5.95
CA ASN A 64 13.10 11.61 -6.62
C ASN A 64 12.31 12.93 -6.52
N ASN A 65 11.15 12.95 -5.87
CA ASN A 65 10.42 14.19 -5.64
C ASN A 65 11.22 15.11 -4.70
N ASN A 66 11.46 16.36 -5.14
CA ASN A 66 12.29 17.34 -4.42
C ASN A 66 11.83 17.63 -2.99
N LYS A 67 10.53 17.52 -2.69
CA LYS A 67 9.98 17.75 -1.35
C LYS A 67 9.99 16.50 -0.47
N GLY A 68 10.29 15.34 -1.05
CA GLY A 68 10.38 14.02 -0.41
C GLY A 68 9.08 13.53 0.22
N PHE A 69 8.86 12.21 0.26
CA PHE A 69 7.83 11.60 1.11
C PHE A 69 8.47 10.95 2.34
N ASP A 70 7.72 10.91 3.45
CA ASP A 70 8.16 10.23 4.69
C ASP A 70 8.11 8.69 4.56
N GLY A 71 7.48 8.20 3.49
CA GLY A 71 7.46 6.80 3.13
C GLY A 71 6.58 6.48 1.93
N ILE A 72 6.53 5.20 1.57
CA ILE A 72 5.81 4.68 0.41
C ILE A 72 4.84 3.59 0.88
N GLY A 73 3.57 3.66 0.46
CA GLY A 73 2.59 2.59 0.61
C GLY A 73 2.40 1.84 -0.70
N VAL A 74 2.40 0.51 -0.65
CA VAL A 74 2.23 -0.37 -1.80
C VAL A 74 0.89 -1.09 -1.70
N GLY A 75 -0.06 -0.68 -2.55
CA GLY A 75 -1.40 -1.24 -2.68
C GLY A 75 -1.53 -2.20 -3.86
N GLY A 76 -2.72 -2.79 -4.01
CA GLY A 76 -3.03 -3.71 -5.12
C GLY A 76 -2.46 -5.13 -4.93
N LEU A 77 -1.99 -5.47 -3.73
CA LEU A 77 -1.34 -6.76 -3.44
C LEU A 77 -2.33 -7.86 -3.02
N VAL A 78 -3.49 -7.48 -2.45
CA VAL A 78 -4.50 -8.42 -1.92
C VAL A 78 -4.97 -9.48 -2.94
N PRO A 79 -5.23 -9.13 -4.22
CA PRO A 79 -5.59 -10.15 -5.22
C PRO A 79 -4.48 -11.19 -5.47
N ARG A 80 -3.23 -10.91 -5.10
CA ARG A 80 -2.03 -11.71 -5.35
C ARG A 80 -1.51 -12.43 -4.10
N LEU A 81 -2.25 -12.44 -3.00
CA LEU A 81 -1.81 -13.03 -1.71
C LEU A 81 -1.33 -14.49 -1.81
N ARG A 82 -1.88 -15.25 -2.75
CA ARG A 82 -1.54 -16.67 -2.97
C ARG A 82 -0.33 -16.87 -3.88
N ASP A 83 0.05 -15.85 -4.65
CA ASP A 83 1.15 -15.90 -5.59
C ASP A 83 2.37 -15.18 -5.01
N ARG A 84 3.18 -15.94 -4.27
CA ARG A 84 4.39 -15.40 -3.62
C ARG A 84 5.39 -14.87 -4.64
N ALA A 85 5.52 -15.53 -5.80
CA ALA A 85 6.45 -15.10 -6.83
C ALA A 85 6.05 -13.74 -7.41
N ALA A 86 4.75 -13.53 -7.66
CA ALA A 86 4.24 -12.23 -8.10
C ALA A 86 4.38 -11.15 -7.02
N LEU A 87 4.19 -11.47 -5.74
CA LEU A 87 4.43 -10.52 -4.66
C LEU A 87 5.91 -10.10 -4.61
N VAL A 88 6.83 -11.07 -4.61
CA VAL A 88 8.28 -10.79 -4.59
C VAL A 88 8.69 -9.94 -5.79
N SER A 89 8.24 -10.30 -7.00
CA SER A 89 8.60 -9.58 -8.23
C SER A 89 8.14 -8.12 -8.23
N ILE A 90 7.03 -7.82 -7.54
CA ILE A 90 6.52 -6.46 -7.36
C ILE A 90 7.25 -5.71 -6.24
N LEU A 91 7.46 -6.36 -5.10
CA LEU A 91 7.94 -5.72 -3.88
C LEU A 91 9.45 -5.42 -3.92
N GLU A 92 10.25 -6.32 -4.50
CA GLU A 92 11.70 -6.13 -4.60
C GLU A 92 12.11 -4.85 -5.34
N PRO A 93 11.57 -4.53 -6.53
CA PRO A 93 11.85 -3.28 -7.21
C PRO A 93 11.52 -2.06 -6.35
N VAL A 94 10.39 -2.08 -5.63
CA VAL A 94 9.98 -0.97 -4.77
C VAL A 94 11.00 -0.74 -3.66
N LEU A 95 11.42 -1.81 -2.97
CA LEU A 95 12.44 -1.70 -1.91
C LEU A 95 13.77 -1.15 -2.44
N LYS A 96 14.20 -1.62 -3.62
CA LYS A 96 15.43 -1.17 -4.29
C LYS A 96 15.37 0.33 -4.60
N GLU A 97 14.27 0.81 -5.17
CA GLU A 97 14.11 2.24 -5.52
C GLU A 97 13.86 3.13 -4.29
N ALA A 98 13.18 2.61 -3.26
CA ALA A 98 12.90 3.34 -2.02
C ALA A 98 14.19 3.72 -1.28
N ASN A 99 15.25 2.91 -1.39
CA ASN A 99 16.60 3.20 -0.89
C ASN A 99 16.61 3.78 0.54
N GLY A 100 16.05 3.02 1.49
CA GLY A 100 15.98 3.38 2.92
C GLY A 100 14.76 4.20 3.32
N VAL A 101 13.95 4.68 2.37
CA VAL A 101 12.63 5.26 2.67
C VAL A 101 11.70 4.16 3.20
N PRO A 102 10.98 4.39 4.32
CA PRO A 102 10.06 3.39 4.86
C PRO A 102 9.01 2.97 3.84
N VAL A 103 8.84 1.66 3.63
CA VAL A 103 7.83 1.10 2.74
C VAL A 103 6.78 0.35 3.56
N HIS A 104 5.51 0.47 3.20
CA HIS A 104 4.37 -0.18 3.84
C HIS A 104 3.59 -1.01 2.82
N ALA A 105 3.39 -2.29 3.07
CA ALA A 105 2.65 -3.17 2.15
C ALA A 105 1.22 -3.37 2.65
N PHE A 106 0.24 -2.87 1.90
CA PHE A 106 -1.15 -2.94 2.30
C PHE A 106 -1.71 -4.37 2.15
N GLY A 107 -2.36 -4.85 3.20
CA GLY A 107 -3.09 -6.12 3.19
C GLY A 107 -2.24 -7.38 3.35
N LEU A 108 -0.93 -7.26 3.57
CA LEU A 108 -0.01 -8.38 3.80
C LEU A 108 0.23 -8.67 5.30
N GLY A 109 -0.86 -8.83 6.08
CA GLY A 109 -0.79 -8.92 7.54
C GLY A 109 -0.67 -10.34 8.13
N THR A 110 -0.78 -11.40 7.33
CA THR A 110 -0.75 -12.78 7.85
C THR A 110 0.66 -13.18 8.29
N PRO A 111 0.84 -14.05 9.31
CA PRO A 111 2.16 -14.40 9.82
C PRO A 111 3.12 -14.89 8.73
N ASP A 112 2.62 -15.71 7.80
CA ASP A 112 3.37 -16.22 6.65
C ASP A 112 3.87 -15.12 5.70
N LEU A 113 3.05 -14.09 5.47
CA LEU A 113 3.39 -12.98 4.60
C LEU A 113 4.27 -11.95 5.30
N VAL A 114 4.10 -11.77 6.60
CA VAL A 114 5.03 -10.99 7.44
C VAL A 114 6.41 -11.64 7.43
N GLY A 115 6.49 -12.98 7.48
CA GLY A 115 7.73 -13.72 7.31
C GLY A 115 8.38 -13.43 5.95
N LEU A 116 7.62 -13.54 4.86
CA LEU A 116 8.09 -13.21 3.51
C LEU A 116 8.62 -11.76 3.43
N LEU A 117 7.89 -10.79 3.98
CA LEU A 117 8.30 -9.40 3.99
C LEU A 117 9.62 -9.21 4.75
N ARG A 118 9.75 -9.80 5.94
CA ARG A 118 10.98 -9.75 6.72
C ARG A 118 12.16 -10.34 5.95
N ASP A 119 11.95 -11.47 5.26
CA ASP A 119 13.00 -12.13 4.48
C ASP A 119 13.46 -11.28 3.28
N LEU A 120 12.59 -10.42 2.74
CA LEU A 120 12.91 -9.41 1.72
C LEU A 120 13.60 -8.16 2.29
N GLY A 121 13.85 -8.08 3.60
CA GLY A 121 14.45 -6.91 4.26
C GLY A 121 13.44 -5.79 4.57
N TRP A 122 12.15 -6.11 4.58
CA TRP A 122 11.10 -5.15 4.90
C TRP A 122 11.10 -4.82 6.41
N PRO A 123 11.02 -3.54 6.83
CA PRO A 123 11.08 -3.16 8.24
C PRO A 123 9.95 -3.78 9.08
N ALA A 124 10.27 -4.20 10.31
CA ALA A 124 9.26 -4.74 11.22
C ALA A 124 8.24 -3.65 11.62
N GLY A 125 6.94 -3.94 11.52
CA GLY A 125 5.85 -3.02 11.90
C GLY A 125 5.12 -2.31 10.74
N THR A 126 5.49 -2.60 9.50
CA THR A 126 4.89 -2.00 8.29
C THR A 126 3.97 -2.95 7.52
N ALA A 127 3.67 -4.12 8.08
CA ALA A 127 2.53 -4.93 7.66
C ALA A 127 1.30 -4.42 8.42
N ALA A 128 0.17 -4.23 7.74
CA ALA A 128 -1.09 -3.98 8.44
C ALA A 128 -1.30 -5.09 9.49
N PRO A 129 -1.73 -4.77 10.73
CA PRO A 129 -2.00 -5.81 11.71
C PRO A 129 -2.94 -6.84 11.10
N THR A 130 -2.61 -8.11 11.26
CA THR A 130 -3.55 -9.19 10.99
C THR A 130 -4.84 -8.86 11.72
N CYS A 131 -5.99 -8.92 11.06
CA CYS A 131 -7.26 -8.98 11.76
C CYS A 131 -7.29 -10.29 12.57
N SER A 132 -6.67 -10.30 13.75
CA SER A 132 -6.84 -11.34 14.78
C SER A 132 -8.15 -11.11 15.56
N GLY A 133 -9.21 -10.73 14.85
CA GLY A 133 -10.50 -10.29 15.41
C GLY A 133 -11.73 -10.87 14.74
N LEU A 134 -11.61 -12.02 14.07
CA LEU A 134 -12.76 -12.80 13.57
C LEU A 134 -12.67 -14.24 14.08
N ARG A 135 -12.83 -14.41 15.40
CA ARG A 135 -13.29 -15.68 15.98
C ARG A 135 -14.81 -15.67 15.99
N SER A 136 -15.40 -16.64 15.28
CA SER A 136 -16.71 -17.25 15.58
C SER A 136 -17.90 -16.30 15.78
N VAL A 137 -18.61 -16.00 14.70
CA VAL A 137 -20.06 -15.78 14.76
C VAL A 137 -20.71 -17.16 14.91
N ARG A 138 -20.78 -17.68 16.14
CA ARG A 138 -21.61 -18.86 16.47
C ARG A 138 -22.00 -18.87 17.94
N THR A 139 -22.81 -17.88 18.32
CA THR A 139 -23.82 -17.96 19.40
C THR A 139 -24.52 -16.60 19.44
N GLY A 140 -25.73 -16.55 18.90
CA GLY A 140 -26.49 -15.31 18.72
C GLY A 140 -26.79 -14.58 20.02
N ARG A 141 -26.04 -13.53 20.30
CA ARG A 141 -26.48 -12.40 21.13
C ARG A 141 -26.03 -11.11 20.48
N VAL A 142 -26.99 -10.43 19.86
CA VAL A 142 -26.88 -9.02 19.49
C VAL A 142 -27.15 -8.22 20.76
N ALA A 143 -26.13 -7.50 21.26
CA ALA A 143 -26.34 -6.47 22.26
C ALA A 143 -26.46 -5.12 21.53
N GLY A 144 -27.70 -4.69 21.29
CA GLY A 144 -27.99 -3.28 21.08
C GLY A 144 -28.15 -2.59 22.43
N CYS A 145 -27.78 -1.32 22.52
CA CYS A 145 -28.32 -0.37 23.49
C CYS A 145 -28.60 0.93 22.72
N SER A 146 -29.72 0.95 21.98
CA SER A 146 -30.95 1.76 22.18
C SER A 146 -30.80 3.23 21.78
N ALA A 147 -31.75 3.90 21.13
CA ALA A 147 -33.16 3.60 20.85
C ALA A 147 -33.65 4.45 19.66
N ALA A 148 -34.80 4.01 19.10
CA ALA A 148 -35.64 4.57 18.05
C ALA A 148 -35.31 4.15 16.62
#